data_AF-A0A497T216-F1
#
_entry.id   AF-A0A497T216-F1
#
_cell.length_a   1.000
_cell.length_b   1.000
_cell.length_c   1.000
_cell.angle_alpha   90.00
_cell.angle_beta   90.00
_cell.angle_gamma   90.00
#
_symmetry.space_group_name_H-M   'P 1'
#
loop_
_entity.id
_entity.type
_entity.pdbx_description
1 polymer ?
#
loop_
_entity_poly.entity_id
_entity_poly.type
_entity_poly.pdbx_seq_one_letter_code
_entity_poly.pdbx_strand_id
1 'polypeptide(L)'
;MENIFTRMRQVIEHLEIYHKVFMDSNNFPNRERFDYNVYSSNEEKFREYLDRLNFDNQIYSSKERQMILADFIEYIFLGRGYYSIRTQDNKSDFIRTILYFVNLLMCYEVITVSDNLRRKILEELGDKIRMVREERYYNELKNFSGKVGPPENKTDAPGYLNRYFDSILPKTAGGLWHELLVYVFLLRNNLGYIVPLLLSQRLISLD
;
A
#
# COMPACT_ATOMS: atom_id res chain seq x y z
N MET A 1 -11.91 -4.57 -7.92
CA MET A 1 -10.63 -4.54 -7.17
C MET A 1 -9.66 -5.61 -7.63
N GLU A 2 -10.08 -6.88 -7.78
CA GLU A 2 -9.18 -7.97 -8.20
C GLU A 2 -8.36 -7.68 -9.46
N ASN A 3 -8.99 -7.14 -10.52
CA ASN A 3 -8.27 -6.75 -11.73
C ASN A 3 -7.14 -5.75 -11.48
N ILE A 4 -7.30 -4.81 -10.54
CA ILE A 4 -6.26 -3.83 -10.21
C ILE A 4 -5.06 -4.55 -9.58
N PHE A 5 -5.31 -5.41 -8.60
CA PHE A 5 -4.26 -6.20 -7.94
C PHE A 5 -3.52 -7.12 -8.93
N THR A 6 -4.25 -7.76 -9.84
CA THR A 6 -3.66 -8.57 -10.90
C THR A 6 -2.75 -7.74 -11.81
N ARG A 7 -3.20 -6.56 -12.24
CA ARG A 7 -2.39 -5.66 -13.09
C ARG A 7 -1.14 -5.17 -12.38
N MET A 8 -1.22 -4.83 -11.10
CA MET A 8 -0.04 -4.46 -10.33
C MET A 8 0.97 -5.60 -10.19
N ARG A 9 0.47 -6.81 -9.92
CA ARG A 9 1.34 -8.00 -9.86
C ARG A 9 2.06 -8.22 -11.18
N GLN A 10 1.35 -8.06 -12.30
CA GLN A 10 1.94 -8.13 -13.65
C GLN A 10 3.02 -7.05 -13.85
N VAL A 11 2.84 -5.84 -13.34
CA VAL A 11 3.88 -4.78 -13.42
C VAL A 11 5.13 -5.17 -12.65
N ILE A 12 4.98 -5.66 -11.41
CA ILE A 12 6.12 -6.11 -10.59
C ILE A 12 6.82 -7.29 -11.26
N GLU A 13 6.06 -8.29 -11.70
CA GLU A 13 6.58 -9.46 -12.40
C GLU A 13 7.34 -9.08 -13.68
N HIS A 14 6.83 -8.12 -14.44
CA HIS A 14 7.50 -7.61 -15.64
C HIS A 14 8.85 -6.96 -15.31
N LEU A 15 8.92 -6.13 -14.25
CA LEU A 15 10.17 -5.52 -13.79
C LEU A 15 11.17 -6.57 -13.28
N GLU A 16 10.69 -7.57 -12.55
CA GLU A 16 11.51 -8.69 -12.10
C GLU A 16 12.11 -9.46 -13.27
N ILE A 17 11.35 -9.67 -14.35
CA ILE A 17 11.84 -10.36 -15.55
C ILE A 17 13.02 -9.59 -16.17
N TYR A 18 12.90 -8.26 -16.33
CA TYR A 18 14.03 -7.44 -16.81
C TYR A 18 15.26 -7.61 -15.92
N HIS A 19 15.07 -7.49 -14.60
CA HIS A 19 16.18 -7.63 -13.67
C HIS A 19 16.84 -9.03 -13.77
N LYS A 20 16.04 -10.10 -13.80
CA LYS A 20 16.54 -11.48 -13.94
C LYS A 20 17.31 -11.67 -15.24
N VAL A 21 16.80 -11.16 -16.36
CA VAL A 21 17.46 -11.27 -17.67
C VAL A 21 18.80 -10.52 -17.67
N PHE A 22 18.84 -9.30 -17.14
CA PHE A 22 20.05 -8.48 -17.13
C PHE A 22 21.10 -8.94 -16.11
N MET A 23 20.70 -9.64 -15.04
CA MET A 23 21.62 -10.22 -14.07
C MET A 23 22.26 -11.53 -14.52
N ASP A 24 21.68 -12.23 -15.50
CA ASP A 24 22.27 -13.45 -16.05
C ASP A 24 23.26 -13.13 -17.17
N SER A 25 24.55 -13.32 -16.86
CA SER A 25 25.64 -13.04 -17.79
C SER A 25 25.60 -13.89 -19.07
N ASN A 26 24.89 -15.02 -19.07
CA ASN A 26 24.75 -15.89 -20.25
C ASN A 26 23.85 -15.27 -21.33
N ASN A 27 23.01 -14.30 -20.97
CA ASN A 27 22.16 -13.59 -21.93
C ASN A 27 22.94 -12.57 -22.77
N PHE A 28 24.20 -12.29 -22.43
CA PHE A 28 25.03 -11.29 -23.07
C PHE A 28 26.14 -11.95 -23.91
N PRO A 29 26.09 -11.90 -25.24
CA PRO A 29 27.19 -12.36 -26.09
C PRO A 29 28.44 -11.50 -25.89
N ASN A 30 29.61 -11.99 -26.32
CA ASN A 30 30.91 -11.33 -26.08
C ASN A 30 30.95 -9.84 -26.44
N ARG A 31 30.23 -9.42 -27.50
CA ARG A 31 30.14 -8.01 -27.94
C ARG A 31 29.34 -7.10 -27.00
N GLU A 32 28.44 -7.67 -26.19
CA GLU A 32 27.56 -6.98 -25.24
C GLU A 32 28.01 -7.21 -23.79
N ARG A 33 29.17 -7.85 -23.57
CA ARG A 33 29.68 -8.16 -22.24
C ARG A 33 29.96 -6.90 -21.41
N PHE A 34 30.27 -5.79 -22.07
CA PHE A 34 30.43 -4.50 -21.43
C PHE A 34 29.11 -4.04 -20.76
N ASP A 35 27.98 -4.17 -21.45
CA ASP A 35 26.67 -3.75 -20.92
C ASP A 35 26.27 -4.57 -19.69
N TYR A 36 26.53 -5.88 -19.70
CA TYR A 36 26.37 -6.73 -18.51
C TYR A 36 27.20 -6.21 -17.33
N ASN A 37 28.49 -5.93 -17.55
CA ASN A 37 29.37 -5.46 -16.49
C ASN A 37 28.89 -4.11 -15.92
N VAL A 38 28.40 -3.21 -16.78
CA VAL A 38 27.81 -1.93 -16.35
C VAL A 38 26.56 -2.16 -15.50
N TYR A 39 25.64 -3.00 -15.96
CA TYR A 39 24.42 -3.30 -15.19
C TYR A 39 24.76 -3.94 -13.84
N SER A 40 25.59 -4.98 -13.83
CA SER A 40 25.97 -5.70 -12.61
C SER A 40 26.70 -4.80 -11.61
N SER A 41 27.62 -3.93 -12.08
CA SER A 41 28.34 -3.02 -11.18
C SER A 41 27.42 -1.95 -10.58
N ASN A 42 26.47 -1.44 -11.38
CA ASN A 42 25.47 -0.50 -10.88
C ASN A 42 24.50 -1.17 -9.91
N GLU A 43 24.08 -2.40 -10.17
CA GLU A 43 23.21 -3.16 -9.28
C GLU A 43 23.86 -3.41 -7.93
N GLU A 44 25.14 -3.79 -7.92
CA GLU A 44 25.90 -4.01 -6.69
C GLU A 44 25.96 -2.73 -5.83
N LYS A 45 26.33 -1.60 -6.44
CA LYS A 45 26.36 -0.30 -5.75
C LYS A 45 24.96 0.14 -5.31
N PHE A 46 23.96 -0.07 -6.16
CA PHE A 46 22.58 0.27 -5.83
C PHE A 46 22.11 -0.50 -4.59
N ARG A 47 22.38 -1.81 -4.53
CA ARG A 47 22.08 -2.66 -3.37
C ARG A 47 22.82 -2.20 -2.12
N GLU A 48 24.12 -1.90 -2.23
CA GLU A 48 24.93 -1.35 -1.12
C GLU A 48 24.28 -0.08 -0.52
N TYR A 49 23.80 0.83 -1.37
CA TYR A 49 23.12 2.05 -0.90
C TYR A 49 21.72 1.78 -0.36
N LEU A 50 20.94 0.86 -0.96
CA LEU A 50 19.63 0.48 -0.44
C LEU A 50 19.72 -0.15 0.95
N ASP A 51 20.70 -1.04 1.16
CA ASP A 51 20.94 -1.70 2.44
C ASP A 51 21.31 -0.69 3.52
N ARG A 52 22.19 0.28 3.20
CA ARG A 52 22.54 1.37 4.12
C ARG A 52 21.35 2.23 4.54
N LEU A 53 20.41 2.43 3.62
CA LEU A 53 19.19 3.21 3.86
C LEU A 53 18.09 2.38 4.53
N ASN A 54 18.29 1.07 4.69
CA ASN A 54 17.29 0.14 5.19
C ASN A 54 15.98 0.21 4.39
N PHE A 55 16.11 0.34 3.06
CA PHE A 55 15.00 0.69 2.18
C PHE A 55 13.89 -0.36 2.16
N ASP A 56 14.23 -1.64 2.28
CA ASP A 56 13.24 -2.74 2.31
C ASP A 56 12.22 -2.58 3.45
N ASN A 57 12.68 -2.09 4.61
CA ASN A 57 11.82 -1.82 5.75
C ASN A 57 10.89 -0.60 5.54
N GLN A 58 11.11 0.18 4.49
CA GLN A 58 10.23 1.30 4.10
C GLN A 58 9.12 0.86 3.13
N ILE A 59 9.27 -0.30 2.46
CA ILE A 59 8.31 -0.75 1.42
C ILE A 59 7.12 -1.49 2.02
N TYR A 60 7.34 -2.37 3.01
CA TYR A 60 6.27 -3.06 3.73
C TYR A 60 6.80 -3.65 5.05
N SER A 61 6.65 -2.92 6.17
CA SER A 61 7.15 -3.35 7.49
C SER A 61 6.11 -3.22 8.60
N SER A 62 6.28 -3.99 9.68
CA SER A 62 5.31 -4.15 10.76
C SER A 62 4.78 -2.84 11.37
N LYS A 63 5.62 -1.81 11.43
CA LYS A 63 5.31 -0.55 12.10
C LYS A 63 4.55 0.45 11.21
N GLU A 64 4.66 0.33 9.89
CA GLU A 64 4.23 1.36 8.95
C GLU A 64 3.33 0.84 7.82
N ARG A 65 2.99 -0.46 7.82
CA ARG A 65 2.05 -1.08 6.87
C ARG A 65 0.80 -0.25 6.61
N GLN A 66 0.18 0.25 7.67
CA GLN A 66 -1.02 1.06 7.58
C GLN A 66 -0.84 2.29 6.68
N MET A 67 0.29 3.00 6.81
CA MET A 67 0.61 4.17 5.99
C MET A 67 0.90 3.77 4.57
N ILE A 68 1.72 2.74 4.37
CA ILE A 68 2.07 2.21 3.05
C ILE A 68 0.82 1.78 2.27
N LEU A 69 -0.13 1.12 2.92
CA LEU A 69 -1.39 0.73 2.29
C LEU A 69 -2.23 1.95 1.89
N ALA A 70 -2.25 3.00 2.72
CA ALA A 70 -2.94 4.25 2.39
C ALA A 70 -2.27 4.97 1.21
N ASP A 71 -0.95 5.18 1.26
CA ASP A 71 -0.16 5.81 0.19
C ASP A 71 -0.35 5.08 -1.14
N PHE A 72 -0.40 3.74 -1.09
CA PHE A 72 -0.59 2.92 -2.27
C PHE A 72 -1.98 3.10 -2.90
N ILE A 73 -3.02 3.19 -2.07
CA ILE A 73 -4.39 3.46 -2.51
C ILE A 73 -4.51 4.88 -3.08
N GLU A 74 -3.89 5.86 -2.42
CA GLU A 74 -3.84 7.24 -2.89
C GLU A 74 -3.12 7.36 -4.23
N TYR A 75 -2.01 6.65 -4.42
CA TYR A 75 -1.34 6.59 -5.71
C TYR A 75 -2.27 6.05 -6.82
N ILE A 76 -3.07 5.01 -6.53
CA ILE A 76 -4.05 4.49 -7.48
C ILE A 76 -5.08 5.55 -7.86
N PHE A 77 -5.71 6.21 -6.89
CA PHE A 77 -6.80 7.14 -7.18
C PHE A 77 -6.30 8.52 -7.61
N LEU A 78 -5.48 9.14 -6.78
CA LEU A 78 -4.97 10.49 -7.02
C LEU A 78 -4.01 10.47 -8.19
N GLY A 79 -3.02 9.57 -8.20
CA GLY A 79 -1.98 9.54 -9.24
C GLY A 79 -2.45 8.98 -10.58
N ARG A 80 -2.84 7.69 -10.61
CA ARG A 80 -3.11 6.99 -11.90
C ARG A 80 -4.55 7.10 -12.37
N GLY A 81 -5.50 6.99 -11.45
CA GLY A 81 -6.94 6.99 -11.72
C GLY A 81 -7.41 8.30 -12.31
N TYR A 82 -6.84 9.42 -11.88
CA TYR A 82 -7.15 10.74 -12.43
C TYR A 82 -7.06 10.83 -13.95
N TYR A 83 -6.10 10.14 -14.59
CA TYR A 83 -5.95 10.15 -16.05
C TYR A 83 -7.13 9.50 -16.80
N SER A 84 -8.04 8.80 -16.11
CA SER A 84 -9.28 8.31 -16.70
C SER A 84 -10.35 9.39 -16.86
N ILE A 85 -10.19 10.56 -16.22
CA ILE A 85 -11.15 11.67 -16.28
C ILE A 85 -10.90 12.48 -17.55
N ARG A 86 -11.54 12.08 -18.65
CA ARG A 86 -11.43 12.79 -19.95
C ARG A 86 -12.67 13.62 -20.28
N THR A 87 -13.81 13.28 -19.69
CA THR A 87 -15.10 13.94 -19.89
C THR A 87 -15.80 14.20 -18.56
N GLN A 88 -16.88 14.99 -18.57
CA GLN A 88 -17.71 15.19 -17.37
C GLN A 88 -18.38 13.89 -16.91
N ASP A 89 -18.77 13.00 -17.83
CA ASP A 89 -19.33 11.69 -17.46
C ASP A 89 -18.28 10.83 -16.75
N ASN A 90 -17.06 10.77 -17.30
CA ASN A 90 -15.96 10.05 -16.64
C ASN A 90 -15.64 10.64 -15.26
N LYS A 91 -15.73 11.97 -15.12
CA LYS A 91 -15.54 12.65 -13.83
C LYS A 91 -16.60 12.23 -12.81
N SER A 92 -17.86 12.18 -13.23
CA SER A 92 -18.97 11.72 -12.39
C SER A 92 -18.77 10.27 -11.96
N ASP A 93 -18.43 9.39 -12.89
CA ASP A 93 -18.16 7.97 -12.61
C ASP A 93 -16.94 7.78 -11.70
N PHE A 94 -15.90 8.59 -11.89
CA PHE A 94 -14.72 8.55 -11.04
C PHE A 94 -15.02 9.02 -9.61
N ILE A 95 -15.78 10.11 -9.45
CA ILE A 95 -16.25 10.57 -8.13
C ILE A 95 -17.09 9.47 -7.46
N ARG A 96 -18.03 8.85 -8.18
CA ARG A 96 -18.83 7.74 -7.66
C ARG A 96 -17.95 6.56 -7.25
N THR A 97 -16.93 6.24 -8.03
CA THR A 97 -15.98 5.18 -7.73
C THR A 97 -15.27 5.43 -6.40
N ILE A 98 -14.77 6.66 -6.17
CA ILE A 98 -14.14 7.03 -4.90
C ILE A 98 -15.14 6.92 -3.74
N LEU A 99 -16.37 7.42 -3.91
CA LEU A 99 -17.41 7.33 -2.86
C LEU A 99 -17.78 5.88 -2.52
N TYR A 100 -17.95 5.02 -3.52
CA TYR A 100 -18.18 3.59 -3.30
C TYR A 100 -16.98 2.93 -2.62
N PHE A 101 -15.76 3.32 -2.99
CA PHE A 101 -14.56 2.79 -2.36
C PHE A 101 -14.46 3.24 -0.89
N VAL A 102 -14.76 4.50 -0.57
CA VAL A 102 -14.85 4.97 0.82
C VAL A 102 -15.88 4.14 1.58
N ASN A 103 -17.06 3.88 1.01
CA ASN A 103 -18.05 3.01 1.65
C ASN A 103 -17.52 1.60 1.93
N LEU A 104 -16.76 1.00 1.01
CA LEU A 104 -16.12 -0.30 1.22
C LEU A 104 -15.08 -0.26 2.36
N LEU A 105 -14.28 0.80 2.45
CA LEU A 105 -13.34 0.99 3.55
C LEU A 105 -14.07 1.08 4.90
N MET A 106 -15.19 1.81 4.95
CA MET A 106 -16.02 1.87 6.17
C MET A 106 -16.54 0.50 6.58
N CYS A 107 -16.90 -0.36 5.62
CA CYS A 107 -17.34 -1.72 5.93
C CYS A 107 -16.25 -2.56 6.59
N TYR A 108 -14.97 -2.25 6.41
CA TYR A 108 -13.88 -2.95 7.11
C TYR A 108 -13.88 -2.69 8.62
N GLU A 109 -14.50 -1.61 9.10
CA GLU A 109 -14.66 -1.36 10.54
C GLU A 109 -15.40 -2.50 11.27
N VAL A 110 -16.18 -3.33 10.56
CA VAL A 110 -16.85 -4.49 11.15
C VAL A 110 -15.87 -5.45 11.81
N ILE A 111 -14.61 -5.49 11.39
CA ILE A 111 -13.61 -6.39 11.99
C ILE A 111 -13.19 -5.97 13.41
N THR A 112 -13.50 -4.73 13.82
CA THR A 112 -13.33 -4.26 15.21
C THR A 112 -14.20 -5.05 16.17
N VAL A 113 -15.40 -5.43 15.75
CA VAL A 113 -16.41 -6.13 16.56
C VAL A 113 -16.57 -7.61 16.21
N SER A 114 -16.30 -7.99 14.95
CA SER A 114 -16.42 -9.38 14.49
C SER A 114 -15.10 -10.12 14.65
N ASP A 115 -15.02 -10.91 15.72
CA ASP A 115 -13.94 -11.88 15.98
C ASP A 115 -13.80 -12.91 14.85
N ASN A 116 -14.91 -13.41 14.30
CA ASN A 116 -14.87 -14.36 13.19
C ASN A 116 -14.24 -13.78 11.91
N LEU A 117 -14.63 -12.58 11.49
CA LEU A 117 -14.03 -11.95 10.31
C LEU A 117 -12.56 -11.58 10.56
N ARG A 118 -12.25 -11.03 11.74
CA ARG A 118 -10.88 -10.72 12.15
C ARG A 118 -9.99 -11.95 12.11
N ARG A 119 -10.43 -13.08 12.67
CA ARG A 119 -9.70 -14.35 12.65
C ARG A 119 -9.41 -14.82 11.22
N LYS A 120 -10.43 -14.85 10.35
CA LYS A 120 -10.27 -15.26 8.94
C LYS A 120 -9.28 -14.38 8.18
N ILE A 121 -9.35 -13.05 8.36
CA ILE A 121 -8.42 -12.11 7.73
C ILE A 121 -7.00 -12.38 8.22
N LEU A 122 -6.80 -12.59 9.52
CA LEU A 122 -5.47 -12.87 10.08
C LEU A 122 -4.92 -14.23 9.66
N GLU A 123 -5.76 -15.25 9.51
CA GLU A 123 -5.38 -16.55 8.97
C GLU A 123 -4.85 -16.39 7.54
N GLU A 124 -5.65 -15.79 6.64
CA GLU A 124 -5.26 -15.55 5.24
C GLU A 124 -4.01 -14.67 5.13
N LEU A 125 -3.91 -13.59 5.92
CA LEU A 125 -2.73 -12.72 5.94
C LEU A 125 -1.49 -13.48 6.42
N GLY A 126 -1.60 -14.28 7.47
CA GLY A 126 -0.49 -15.06 8.02
C GLY A 126 -0.01 -16.18 7.08
N ASP A 127 -0.93 -16.75 6.29
CA ASP A 127 -0.61 -17.79 5.30
C ASP A 127 0.13 -17.23 4.09
N LYS A 128 -0.20 -16.00 3.67
CA LYS A 128 0.41 -15.35 2.50
C LYS A 128 1.62 -14.48 2.83
N ILE A 129 1.67 -13.89 4.02
CA ILE A 129 2.69 -12.92 4.41
C ILE A 129 3.36 -13.40 5.69
N ARG A 130 4.49 -14.10 5.52
CA ARG A 130 5.27 -14.69 6.63
C ARG A 130 5.56 -13.69 7.75
N MET A 131 5.93 -12.46 7.40
CA MET A 131 6.22 -11.39 8.37
C MET A 131 5.05 -11.11 9.31
N VAL A 132 3.80 -11.14 8.82
CA VAL A 132 2.61 -10.92 9.67
C VAL A 132 2.45 -12.07 10.67
N ARG A 133 2.64 -13.32 10.21
CA ARG A 133 2.50 -14.51 11.05
C ARG A 133 3.51 -14.57 12.20
N GLU A 134 4.71 -14.06 11.98
CA GLU A 134 5.81 -14.11 12.94
C GLU A 134 5.76 -12.95 13.96
N GLU A 135 4.77 -12.07 13.89
CA GLU A 135 4.64 -10.95 14.81
C GLU A 135 4.17 -11.37 16.20
N ARG A 136 4.73 -10.71 17.22
CA ARG A 136 4.51 -10.99 18.64
C ARG A 136 3.03 -11.13 19.03
N TYR A 137 2.17 -10.25 18.51
CA TYR A 137 0.76 -10.17 18.89
C TYR A 137 -0.19 -10.83 17.88
N TYR A 138 0.34 -11.49 16.84
CA TYR A 138 -0.45 -12.14 15.79
C TYR A 138 -1.45 -13.17 16.34
N ASN A 139 -0.94 -14.15 17.09
CA ASN A 139 -1.76 -15.22 17.63
C ASN A 139 -2.73 -14.71 18.70
N GLU A 140 -2.32 -13.69 19.46
CA GLU A 140 -3.18 -13.07 20.46
C GLU A 140 -4.36 -12.37 19.81
N LEU A 141 -4.14 -11.51 18.80
CA LEU A 141 -5.20 -10.81 18.09
C LEU A 141 -6.14 -11.76 17.34
N LYS A 142 -5.56 -12.82 16.74
CA LYS A 142 -6.31 -13.85 16.01
C LYS A 142 -7.31 -14.59 16.90
N ASN A 143 -6.91 -14.88 18.14
CA ASN A 143 -7.72 -15.62 19.10
C ASN A 143 -8.52 -14.70 20.05
N PHE A 144 -8.31 -13.38 19.97
CA PHE A 144 -8.96 -12.41 20.84
C PHE A 144 -10.47 -12.35 20.56
N SER A 145 -11.26 -12.54 21.61
CA SER A 145 -12.73 -12.43 21.58
C SER A 145 -13.13 -11.12 22.24
N GLY A 146 -13.82 -10.25 21.51
CA GLY A 146 -14.20 -8.91 21.98
C GLY A 146 -13.91 -7.81 20.95
N LYS A 147 -14.18 -6.57 21.36
CA LYS A 147 -13.97 -5.35 20.58
C LYS A 147 -12.50 -4.93 20.63
N VAL A 148 -11.94 -4.59 19.48
CA VAL A 148 -10.56 -4.07 19.30
C VAL A 148 -10.57 -2.91 18.33
N GLY A 149 -9.79 -1.87 18.58
CA GLY A 149 -9.71 -0.64 17.76
C GLY A 149 -10.45 0.59 18.34
N PRO A 150 -11.62 0.48 18.99
CA PRO A 150 -12.26 1.64 19.63
C PRO A 150 -11.38 2.29 20.71
N PRO A 151 -11.69 3.56 21.10
CA PRO A 151 -11.02 4.22 22.23
C PRO A 151 -11.02 3.37 23.50
N GLU A 152 -10.05 3.59 24.40
CA GLU A 152 -9.78 2.76 25.60
C GLU A 152 -11.03 2.43 26.45
N ASN A 153 -12.02 3.32 26.49
CA ASN A 153 -13.26 3.13 27.25
C ASN A 153 -14.35 2.32 26.52
N LYS A 154 -14.08 1.84 25.31
CA LYS A 154 -15.02 1.12 24.42
C LYS A 154 -14.42 -0.14 23.78
N THR A 155 -13.16 -0.43 24.07
CA THR A 155 -12.42 -1.61 23.60
C THR A 155 -12.27 -2.61 24.74
N ASP A 156 -12.36 -3.90 24.41
CA ASP A 156 -12.11 -4.99 25.35
C ASP A 156 -10.62 -5.38 25.35
N ALA A 157 -9.88 -4.92 24.33
CA ALA A 157 -8.48 -5.27 24.11
C ALA A 157 -7.52 -4.33 24.86
N PRO A 158 -6.38 -4.84 25.36
CA PRO A 158 -5.36 -3.99 25.94
C PRO A 158 -4.72 -3.06 24.88
N GLY A 159 -4.19 -1.92 25.31
CA GLY A 159 -3.68 -0.88 24.40
C GLY A 159 -2.62 -1.35 23.39
N TYR A 160 -1.79 -2.34 23.73
CA TYR A 160 -0.81 -2.89 22.79
C TYR A 160 -1.46 -3.72 21.68
N LEU A 161 -2.57 -4.39 21.96
CA LEU A 161 -3.31 -5.19 21.01
C LEU A 161 -4.14 -4.31 20.07
N ASN A 162 -4.70 -3.21 20.58
CA ASN A 162 -5.31 -2.16 19.74
C ASN A 162 -4.30 -1.56 18.76
N ARG A 163 -3.10 -1.17 19.24
CA ARG A 163 -2.03 -0.66 18.36
C ARG A 163 -1.61 -1.67 17.30
N TYR A 164 -1.56 -2.95 17.67
CA TYR A 164 -1.24 -4.01 16.71
C TYR A 164 -2.33 -4.15 15.65
N PHE A 165 -3.59 -4.19 16.06
CA PHE A 165 -4.75 -4.21 15.16
C PHE A 165 -4.72 -3.03 14.17
N ASP A 166 -4.47 -1.81 14.66
CA ASP A 166 -4.39 -0.62 13.83
C ASP A 166 -3.30 -0.73 12.76
N SER A 167 -2.17 -1.38 13.06
CA SER A 167 -1.06 -1.54 12.11
C SER A 167 -1.40 -2.38 10.86
N ILE A 168 -2.47 -3.18 10.92
CA ILE A 168 -2.83 -4.15 9.86
C ILE A 168 -3.80 -3.53 8.87
N LEU A 169 -4.59 -2.54 9.29
CA LEU A 169 -5.61 -1.92 8.45
C LEU A 169 -5.09 -0.68 7.74
N PRO A 170 -5.43 -0.47 6.46
CA PRO A 170 -5.31 0.86 5.85
C PRO A 170 -6.17 1.82 6.69
N LYS A 171 -5.60 2.92 7.19
CA LYS A 171 -6.27 3.77 8.20
C LYS A 171 -7.69 4.12 7.77
N THR A 172 -8.68 3.62 8.51
CA THR A 172 -10.10 3.89 8.27
C THR A 172 -10.62 5.03 9.14
N ALA A 173 -9.90 5.45 10.18
CA ALA A 173 -10.26 6.61 11.01
C ALA A 173 -9.11 7.63 11.08
N GLY A 174 -9.23 8.71 10.29
CA GLY A 174 -8.42 9.93 10.45
C GLY A 174 -7.52 10.34 9.27
N GLY A 175 -7.35 9.53 8.22
CA GLY A 175 -6.49 9.86 7.07
C GLY A 175 -7.16 9.56 5.73
N LEU A 176 -6.87 8.39 5.16
CA LEU A 176 -7.22 7.99 3.79
C LEU A 176 -8.63 8.38 3.31
N TRP A 177 -9.68 7.92 3.99
CA TRP A 177 -11.06 8.24 3.56
C TRP A 177 -11.41 9.73 3.63
N HIS A 178 -10.85 10.51 4.57
CA HIS A 178 -11.07 11.95 4.67
C HIS A 178 -10.37 12.65 3.51
N GLU A 179 -9.15 12.22 3.19
CA GLU A 179 -8.37 12.75 2.07
C GLU A 179 -9.07 12.47 0.73
N LEU A 180 -9.61 11.26 0.54
CA LEU A 180 -10.41 10.91 -0.61
C LEU A 180 -11.71 11.73 -0.70
N LEU A 181 -12.38 12.01 0.42
CA LEU A 181 -13.58 12.85 0.45
C LEU A 181 -13.26 14.32 0.15
N VAL A 182 -12.16 14.85 0.67
CA VAL A 182 -11.64 16.18 0.32
C VAL A 182 -11.30 16.24 -1.17
N TYR A 183 -10.68 15.19 -1.70
CA TYR A 183 -10.39 15.10 -3.13
C TYR A 183 -11.66 15.13 -3.98
N VAL A 184 -12.67 14.34 -3.60
CA VAL A 184 -14.00 14.35 -4.25
C VAL A 184 -14.62 15.75 -4.20
N PHE A 185 -14.51 16.45 -3.07
CA PHE A 185 -15.02 17.81 -2.93
C PHE A 185 -14.33 18.77 -3.92
N LEU A 186 -13.00 18.72 -4.03
CA LEU A 186 -12.25 19.57 -4.95
C LEU A 186 -12.60 19.27 -6.41
N LEU A 187 -12.65 17.99 -6.78
CA LEU A 187 -13.07 17.56 -8.11
C LEU A 187 -14.48 18.06 -8.41
N ARG A 188 -15.46 17.80 -7.54
CA ARG A 188 -16.87 18.20 -7.76
C ARG A 188 -17.02 19.70 -8.02
N ASN A 189 -16.28 20.52 -7.28
CA ASN A 189 -16.37 21.98 -7.36
C ASN A 189 -15.42 22.62 -8.39
N ASN A 190 -14.65 21.83 -9.15
CA ASN A 190 -13.63 22.33 -10.08
C ASN A 190 -12.59 23.26 -9.42
N LEU A 191 -12.26 23.02 -8.15
CA LEU A 191 -11.38 23.89 -7.35
C LEU A 191 -9.89 23.60 -7.53
N GLY A 192 -9.54 22.66 -8.42
CA GLY A 192 -8.17 22.22 -8.67
C GLY A 192 -7.99 20.72 -8.43
N TYR A 193 -6.73 20.29 -8.42
CA TYR A 193 -6.33 18.89 -8.27
C TYR A 193 -5.42 18.75 -7.05
N ILE A 194 -5.61 17.68 -6.27
CA ILE A 194 -4.65 17.30 -5.23
C ILE A 194 -3.50 16.59 -5.92
N VAL A 195 -2.36 17.27 -6.05
CA VAL A 195 -1.09 16.61 -6.29
C VAL A 195 -0.69 15.98 -4.96
N PRO A 196 -0.53 14.65 -4.86
CA PRO A 196 0.02 14.03 -3.65
C PRO A 196 1.44 14.56 -3.45
N LEU A 197 1.57 15.55 -2.56
CA LEU A 197 2.81 16.28 -2.37
C LEU A 197 3.96 15.35 -1.97
N LEU A 198 3.71 14.19 -1.36
CA LEU A 198 4.76 13.23 -1.00
C LEU A 198 5.49 12.63 -2.22
N LEU A 199 4.78 12.36 -3.32
CA LEU A 199 5.36 11.81 -4.55
C LEU A 199 6.12 12.87 -5.36
N SER A 200 5.72 14.14 -5.24
CA SER A 200 6.32 15.27 -5.98
C SER A 200 7.38 16.03 -5.18
N GLN A 201 7.30 16.07 -3.85
CA GLN A 201 8.26 16.77 -3.00
C GLN A 201 9.65 16.15 -3.07
N ARG A 202 9.79 14.83 -3.25
CA ARG A 202 11.11 14.20 -3.47
C ARG A 202 11.77 14.61 -4.80
N LEU A 203 11.00 15.01 -5.80
CA LEU A 203 11.51 15.52 -7.06
C LEU A 203 11.79 17.03 -7.00
N ILE A 204 11.05 17.77 -6.16
CA ILE A 204 11.17 19.23 -6.00
C ILE A 204 12.20 19.60 -4.92
N SER A 205 12.48 18.72 -3.94
CA SER A 205 13.48 18.95 -2.88
C SER A 205 14.92 18.64 -3.29
N LEU A 206 15.17 18.45 -4.59
CA LEU A 206 16.50 18.29 -5.18
C LEU A 206 17.04 19.57 -5.81
N ASP A 207 16.32 20.69 -5.66
CA ASP A 207 16.80 22.07 -5.84
C ASP A 207 17.05 22.72 -4.47
#